data_AF-A0A177M871-F1
#
_entry.id   AF-A0A177M871-F1
#
_cell.length_a   1.000
_cell.length_b   1.000
_cell.length_c   1.000
_cell.angle_alpha   90.00
_cell.angle_beta   90.00
_cell.angle_gamma   90.00
#
_symmetry.space_group_name_H-M   'P 1'
#
loop_
_entity.id
_entity.type
_entity.pdbx_description
1 polymer ?
#
loop_
_entity_poly.entity_id
_entity_poly.type
_entity_poly.pdbx_seq_one_letter_code
_entity_poly.pdbx_strand_id
1 'polypeptide(L)'
;MPQYFSRLFAGPSLDERPQETDFWHDRELSLFSCPNDDAGQALTAIVFKISRNPKDLLTHLRRIYFCYDRRLSEQLYAALLDLVIVLDGKGNSISRRMIQASQSRLHGPQYQDLLKIKGPEPVGNRYSLFSKGILGTRELVMSRQHTETQHDFLALANDFIEYSQLEQAMDVLETGINLHHDRPDLQLALLELYKSTKNRERFQINRQRFSDSGIVLDSEWLELANYFEGQTS
;
A
#
# COMPACT_ATOMS: atom_id res chain seq x y z
N MET A 1 -37.50 59.06 28.78
CA MET A 1 -38.36 58.05 28.14
C MET A 1 -37.51 57.31 27.11
N PRO A 2 -36.96 56.13 27.42
CA PRO A 2 -36.16 55.35 26.47
C PRO A 2 -37.07 54.51 25.56
N GLN A 3 -36.79 54.54 24.26
CA GLN A 3 -37.45 53.72 23.23
C GLN A 3 -36.83 52.31 23.23
N TYR A 4 -37.66 51.30 23.43
CA TYR A 4 -37.26 49.89 23.33
C TYR A 4 -37.09 49.50 21.85
N PHE A 5 -35.88 49.12 21.45
CA PHE A 5 -35.62 48.46 20.17
C PHE A 5 -35.96 46.97 20.30
N SER A 6 -37.11 46.58 19.77
CA SER A 6 -37.44 45.19 19.46
C SER A 6 -36.75 44.79 18.15
N ARG A 7 -35.57 44.17 18.25
CA ARG A 7 -35.03 43.33 17.16
C ARG A 7 -34.87 41.91 17.70
N LEU A 8 -35.98 41.18 17.66
CA LEU A 8 -35.96 39.73 17.72
C LEU A 8 -35.20 39.24 16.47
N PHE A 9 -34.16 38.46 16.71
CA PHE A 9 -33.45 37.72 15.68
C PHE A 9 -34.45 36.91 14.87
N ALA A 10 -34.52 37.16 13.57
CA ALA A 10 -35.19 36.27 12.63
C ALA A 10 -34.45 34.93 12.70
N GLY A 11 -35.12 33.92 13.26
CA GLY A 11 -34.67 32.53 13.11
C GLY A 11 -34.68 32.16 11.62
N PRO A 12 -33.78 31.28 11.16
CA PRO A 12 -33.81 30.80 9.79
C PRO A 12 -35.15 30.12 9.49
N SER A 13 -35.67 30.35 8.29
CA SER A 13 -36.95 29.82 7.82
C SER A 13 -36.99 28.29 7.86
N LEU A 14 -38.08 27.74 8.38
CA LEU A 14 -38.35 26.30 8.55
C LEU A 14 -38.52 25.50 7.23
N ASP A 15 -38.22 26.08 6.07
CA ASP A 15 -38.51 25.49 4.75
C ASP A 15 -37.28 24.96 3.99
N GLU A 16 -36.09 25.00 4.58
CA GLU A 16 -34.94 24.30 4.02
C GLU A 16 -34.96 22.85 4.47
N ARG A 17 -35.44 21.94 3.60
CA ARG A 17 -35.15 20.51 3.74
C ARG A 17 -33.64 20.38 3.97
N PRO A 18 -33.17 19.80 5.08
CA PRO A 18 -31.76 19.54 5.26
C PRO A 18 -31.32 18.71 4.05
N GLN A 19 -30.36 19.21 3.27
CA GLN A 19 -29.74 18.40 2.24
C GLN A 19 -29.22 17.13 2.95
N GLU A 20 -29.41 15.94 2.37
CA GLU A 20 -29.00 14.65 2.99
C GLU A 20 -27.55 14.66 3.48
N THR A 21 -26.73 15.55 2.92
CA THR A 21 -25.36 15.85 3.32
C THR A 21 -25.28 16.27 4.80
N ASP A 22 -26.16 17.12 5.32
CA ASP A 22 -26.07 17.68 6.68
C ASP A 22 -26.18 16.62 7.79
N PHE A 23 -26.84 15.50 7.52
CA PHE A 23 -26.95 14.41 8.49
C PHE A 23 -25.61 13.71 8.73
N TRP A 24 -24.84 13.54 7.64
CA TRP A 24 -23.54 12.88 7.65
C TRP A 24 -22.39 13.82 8.02
N HIS A 25 -22.59 15.13 7.81
CA HIS A 25 -21.65 16.15 8.24
C HIS A 25 -21.95 16.51 9.69
N ASP A 26 -21.08 16.06 10.59
CA ASP A 26 -21.19 16.45 11.99
C ASP A 26 -20.91 17.96 12.11
N ARG A 27 -21.92 18.77 12.43
CA ARG A 27 -21.75 20.21 12.69
C ARG A 27 -20.66 20.48 13.74
N GLU A 28 -20.45 19.56 14.68
CA GLU A 28 -19.34 19.67 15.63
C GLU A 28 -17.97 19.49 14.98
N LEU A 29 -17.84 18.67 13.94
CA LEU A 29 -16.60 18.57 13.16
C LEU A 29 -16.36 19.86 12.35
N SER A 30 -17.43 20.50 11.88
CA SER A 30 -17.36 21.81 11.23
C SER A 30 -16.82 22.89 12.17
N LEU A 31 -17.08 22.80 13.47
CA LEU A 31 -16.54 23.72 14.49
C LEU A 31 -15.02 23.56 14.69
N PHE A 32 -14.45 22.40 14.34
CA PHE A 32 -13.00 22.14 14.38
C PHE A 32 -12.33 22.27 13.01
N SER A 33 -13.10 22.49 11.94
CA SER A 33 -12.58 22.54 10.57
C SER A 33 -12.08 23.95 10.23
N CYS A 34 -10.75 24.11 10.13
CA CYS A 34 -10.16 25.22 9.38
C CYS A 34 -10.55 25.09 7.89
N PRO A 35 -10.70 26.20 7.15
CA PRO A 35 -11.33 26.22 5.82
C PRO A 35 -10.53 25.55 4.69
N ASN A 36 -9.43 24.86 4.99
CA ASN A 36 -8.64 24.12 4.01
C ASN A 36 -8.67 22.61 4.33
N ASP A 37 -9.60 21.91 3.70
CA ASP A 37 -9.48 20.56 3.13
C ASP A 37 -8.64 19.48 3.86
N ASP A 38 -8.67 19.41 5.20
CA ASP A 38 -8.00 18.31 5.90
C ASP A 38 -8.98 17.18 6.21
N ALA A 39 -9.32 16.42 5.17
CA ALA A 39 -10.11 15.18 5.28
C ALA A 39 -9.50 14.19 6.31
N GLY A 40 -8.19 14.26 6.56
CA GLY A 40 -7.51 13.49 7.59
C GLY A 40 -7.91 13.90 9.01
N GLN A 41 -8.06 15.20 9.27
CA GLN A 41 -8.51 15.72 10.57
C GLN A 41 -9.95 15.31 10.89
N ALA A 42 -10.85 15.39 9.91
CA ALA A 42 -12.25 14.99 10.10
C ALA A 42 -12.38 13.51 10.49
N LEU A 43 -11.70 12.62 9.77
CA LEU A 43 -11.69 11.19 10.10
C LEU A 43 -11.06 10.92 11.47
N THR A 44 -9.96 11.61 11.80
CA THR A 44 -9.28 11.49 13.11
C THR A 44 -10.21 11.88 14.26
N ALA A 45 -10.95 12.98 14.11
CA ALA A 45 -11.92 13.40 15.12
C ALA A 45 -13.08 12.41 15.27
N ILE A 46 -13.59 11.84 14.18
CA ILE A 46 -14.60 10.76 14.22
C ILE A 46 -14.05 9.54 14.98
N VAL A 47 -12.84 9.09 14.63
CA VAL A 47 -12.15 7.97 15.31
C VAL A 47 -12.03 8.24 16.81
N PHE A 48 -11.61 9.44 17.18
CA PHE A 48 -11.49 9.84 18.58
C PHE A 48 -12.83 9.82 19.34
N LYS A 49 -13.93 10.28 18.71
CA LYS A 49 -15.27 10.19 19.28
C LYS A 49 -15.69 8.73 19.52
N ILE A 50 -15.42 7.83 18.56
CA ILE A 50 -15.69 6.39 18.70
C ILE A 50 -14.87 5.79 19.83
N SER A 51 -13.57 6.12 19.94
CA SER A 51 -12.72 5.62 21.02
C SER A 51 -13.23 6.04 22.41
N ARG A 52 -13.79 7.25 22.54
CA ARG A 52 -14.38 7.74 23.80
C ARG A 52 -15.76 7.15 24.09
N ASN A 53 -16.58 6.93 23.07
CA ASN A 53 -17.90 6.33 23.21
C ASN A 53 -18.12 5.18 22.21
N PRO A 54 -17.58 3.98 22.49
CA PRO A 54 -17.59 2.87 21.54
C PRO A 54 -18.99 2.40 21.10
N LYS A 55 -20.02 2.65 21.92
CA LYS A 55 -21.40 2.22 21.65
C LYS A 55 -22.23 3.23 20.87
N ASP A 56 -21.64 4.35 20.46
CA ASP A 56 -22.33 5.36 19.65
C ASP A 56 -22.48 4.91 18.19
N LEU A 57 -23.62 4.29 17.91
CA LEU A 57 -23.97 3.79 16.58
C LEU A 57 -23.91 4.88 15.51
N LEU A 58 -24.36 6.11 15.81
CA LEU A 58 -24.40 7.19 14.82
C LEU A 58 -22.98 7.57 14.37
N THR A 59 -22.06 7.66 15.32
CA THR A 59 -20.66 7.98 15.02
C THR A 59 -19.98 6.87 14.22
N HIS A 60 -20.29 5.59 14.47
CA HIS A 60 -19.84 4.48 13.60
C HIS A 60 -20.38 4.60 12.18
N LEU A 61 -21.67 4.90 12.00
CA LEU A 61 -22.26 5.06 10.67
C LEU A 61 -21.65 6.25 9.92
N ARG A 62 -21.39 7.37 10.60
CA ARG A 62 -20.70 8.53 10.02
C ARG A 62 -19.30 8.16 9.54
N ARG A 63 -18.54 7.39 10.32
CA ARG A 63 -17.23 6.87 9.90
C ARG A 63 -17.33 6.03 8.64
N ILE A 64 -18.29 5.10 8.59
CA ILE A 64 -18.51 4.23 7.42
C ILE A 64 -18.84 5.07 6.19
N TYR A 65 -19.78 6.02 6.31
CA TYR A 65 -20.15 6.92 5.23
C TYR A 65 -18.96 7.74 4.73
N PHE A 66 -18.20 8.34 5.65
CA PHE A 66 -17.02 9.13 5.30
C PHE A 66 -15.99 8.31 4.51
N CYS A 67 -15.67 7.10 4.98
CA CYS A 67 -14.74 6.21 4.29
C CYS A 67 -15.27 5.74 2.93
N TYR A 68 -16.58 5.48 2.83
CA TYR A 68 -17.24 5.08 1.59
C TYR A 68 -17.21 6.17 0.52
N ASP A 69 -17.60 7.39 0.89
CA ASP A 69 -17.66 8.56 0.01
C ASP A 69 -16.26 8.92 -0.53
N ARG A 70 -15.25 8.91 0.35
CA ARG A 70 -13.85 9.23 0.02
C ARG A 70 -13.07 8.05 -0.59
N ARG A 71 -13.71 6.91 -0.84
CA ARG A 71 -13.10 5.69 -1.44
C ARG A 71 -11.89 5.14 -0.66
N LEU A 72 -11.94 5.21 0.67
CA LEU A 72 -10.88 4.72 1.55
C LEU A 72 -11.14 3.25 1.91
N SER A 73 -10.79 2.32 1.03
CA SER A 73 -11.17 0.89 1.15
C SER A 73 -10.71 0.23 2.45
N GLU A 74 -9.44 0.41 2.84
CA GLU A 74 -8.88 -0.17 4.07
C GLU A 74 -9.54 0.39 5.34
N GLN A 75 -9.82 1.69 5.37
CA GLN A 75 -10.48 2.36 6.47
C GLN A 75 -11.97 2.03 6.53
N LEU A 76 -12.60 1.81 5.37
CA LEU A 76 -13.99 1.38 5.25
C LEU A 76 -14.15 -0.04 5.80
N TYR A 77 -13.26 -0.95 5.41
CA TYR A 77 -13.21 -2.31 5.95
C TYR A 77 -13.11 -2.28 7.48
N ALA A 78 -12.16 -1.51 8.02
CA ALA A 78 -11.97 -1.37 9.45
C ALA A 78 -13.20 -0.79 10.17
N ALA A 79 -13.84 0.22 9.60
CA ALA A 79 -15.03 0.84 10.17
C ALA A 79 -16.22 -0.14 10.22
N LEU A 80 -16.40 -0.94 9.17
CA LEU A 80 -17.43 -1.99 9.12
C LEU A 80 -17.14 -3.10 10.14
N LEU A 81 -15.88 -3.52 10.26
CA LEU A 81 -15.45 -4.51 11.23
C LEU A 81 -15.69 -4.02 12.67
N ASP A 82 -15.27 -2.80 12.98
CA ASP A 82 -15.47 -2.19 14.29
C ASP A 82 -16.95 -2.10 14.67
N LEU A 83 -17.82 -1.78 13.70
CA LEU A 83 -19.27 -1.80 13.90
C LEU A 83 -19.78 -3.21 14.24
N VAL A 84 -19.33 -4.25 13.53
CA VAL A 84 -19.70 -5.64 13.79
C VAL A 84 -19.28 -6.07 15.20
N ILE A 85 -18.05 -5.75 15.59
CA ILE A 85 -17.49 -6.09 16.91
C ILE A 85 -18.29 -5.40 18.02
N VAL A 86 -18.51 -4.09 17.91
CA VAL A 86 -19.22 -3.30 18.93
C VAL A 86 -20.66 -3.77 19.12
N LEU A 87 -21.33 -4.17 18.03
CA LEU A 87 -22.71 -4.63 18.09
C LEU A 87 -22.86 -6.03 18.68
N ASP A 88 -21.78 -6.83 18.74
CA ASP A 88 -21.73 -8.14 19.41
C ASP A 88 -22.95 -9.02 19.09
N GLY A 89 -23.28 -9.10 17.79
CA GLY A 89 -24.42 -9.86 17.27
C GLY A 89 -25.82 -9.23 17.45
N LYS A 90 -25.98 -8.16 18.24
CA LYS A 90 -27.29 -7.49 18.49
C LYS A 90 -27.79 -6.63 17.33
N GLY A 91 -26.95 -6.37 16.34
CA GLY A 91 -27.26 -5.53 15.17
C GLY A 91 -26.98 -6.19 13.82
N ASN A 92 -27.12 -7.51 13.71
CA ASN A 92 -26.80 -8.26 12.49
C ASN A 92 -27.48 -7.73 11.22
N SER A 93 -28.73 -7.26 11.32
CA SER A 93 -29.47 -6.71 10.19
C SER A 93 -28.85 -5.42 9.65
N ILE A 94 -28.49 -4.49 10.54
CA ILE A 94 -27.85 -3.23 10.15
C ILE A 94 -26.42 -3.47 9.68
N SER A 95 -25.65 -4.32 10.37
CA SER A 95 -24.29 -4.66 9.95
C SER A 95 -24.28 -5.28 8.55
N ARG A 96 -25.15 -6.26 8.29
CA ARG A 96 -25.26 -6.90 6.97
C ARG A 96 -25.67 -5.89 5.89
N ARG A 97 -26.63 -5.01 6.19
CA ARG A 97 -27.04 -3.94 5.25
C ARG A 97 -25.88 -3.01 4.91
N MET A 98 -25.12 -2.56 5.91
CA MET A 98 -23.97 -1.68 5.70
C MET A 98 -22.86 -2.36 4.90
N ILE A 99 -22.55 -3.63 5.19
CA ILE A 99 -21.56 -4.42 4.45
C ILE A 99 -21.99 -4.58 2.98
N GLN A 100 -23.26 -4.94 2.74
CA GLN A 100 -23.80 -5.09 1.38
C GLN A 100 -23.80 -3.78 0.59
N ALA A 101 -24.23 -2.68 1.20
CA ALA A 101 -24.20 -1.36 0.56
C ALA A 101 -22.78 -0.90 0.22
N SER A 102 -21.79 -1.37 0.98
CA SER A 102 -20.38 -1.04 0.81
C SER A 102 -19.64 -1.95 -0.18
N GLN A 103 -20.28 -2.98 -0.73
CA GLN A 103 -19.64 -4.03 -1.53
C GLN A 103 -18.79 -3.47 -2.69
N SER A 104 -19.28 -2.44 -3.39
CA SER A 104 -18.58 -1.83 -4.54
C SER A 104 -17.28 -1.11 -4.19
N ARG A 105 -17.01 -0.89 -2.89
CA ARG A 105 -15.84 -0.17 -2.37
C ARG A 105 -14.90 -1.05 -1.55
N LEU A 106 -15.21 -2.35 -1.42
CA LEU A 106 -14.41 -3.33 -0.69
C LEU A 106 -13.65 -4.23 -1.66
N HIS A 107 -12.48 -4.73 -1.24
CA HIS A 107 -11.82 -5.81 -1.95
C HIS A 107 -12.58 -7.13 -1.77
N GLY A 108 -12.51 -8.03 -2.77
CA GLY A 108 -13.20 -9.32 -2.74
C GLY A 108 -12.99 -10.12 -1.44
N PRO A 109 -11.74 -10.30 -0.98
CA PRO A 109 -11.45 -10.98 0.29
C PRO A 109 -12.07 -10.28 1.52
N GLN A 110 -11.95 -8.95 1.60
CA GLN A 110 -12.49 -8.13 2.69
C GLN A 110 -14.00 -8.28 2.84
N TYR A 111 -14.72 -8.27 1.73
CA TYR A 111 -16.17 -8.46 1.72
C TYR A 111 -16.55 -9.86 2.23
N GLN A 112 -15.84 -10.90 1.78
CA GLN A 112 -16.07 -12.27 2.24
C GLN A 112 -15.79 -12.44 3.73
N ASP A 113 -14.76 -11.78 4.25
CA ASP A 113 -14.41 -11.85 5.67
C ASP A 113 -15.45 -11.15 6.55
N LEU A 114 -15.97 -10.00 6.13
CA LEU A 114 -17.05 -9.30 6.84
C LEU A 114 -18.36 -10.10 6.87
N LEU A 115 -18.61 -10.97 5.88
CA LEU A 115 -19.81 -11.82 5.85
C LEU A 115 -19.73 -13.03 6.80
N LYS A 116 -18.53 -13.41 7.27
CA LYS A 116 -18.31 -14.53 8.20
C LYS A 116 -18.62 -14.15 9.66
N ILE A 117 -19.75 -13.46 9.90
CA ILE A 117 -20.19 -12.94 11.22
C ILE A 117 -20.33 -14.03 12.30
N LYS A 118 -20.38 -15.31 11.91
CA LYS A 118 -20.49 -16.48 12.82
C LYS A 118 -19.25 -17.38 12.83
N GLY A 119 -18.17 -16.97 12.15
CA GLY A 119 -16.91 -17.72 12.03
C GLY A 119 -15.84 -17.24 13.01
N PRO A 120 -14.57 -17.63 12.83
CA PRO A 120 -13.45 -17.02 13.55
C PRO A 120 -13.49 -15.49 13.40
N GLU A 121 -13.14 -14.76 14.47
CA GLU A 121 -13.21 -13.29 14.51
C GLU A 121 -12.49 -12.69 13.27
N PRO A 122 -13.12 -11.76 12.53
CA PRO A 122 -12.50 -11.20 11.35
C PRO A 122 -11.23 -10.43 11.72
N VAL A 123 -10.21 -10.54 10.86
CA VAL A 123 -8.88 -10.00 11.13
C VAL A 123 -8.89 -8.48 10.93
N GLY A 124 -8.52 -7.71 11.96
CA GLY A 124 -8.39 -6.26 11.85
C GLY A 124 -7.16 -5.81 11.08
N ASN A 125 -7.21 -4.59 10.54
CA ASN A 125 -6.05 -3.91 9.97
C ASN A 125 -5.61 -2.73 10.86
N ARG A 126 -4.60 -1.95 10.43
CA ARG A 126 -4.07 -0.81 11.20
C ARG A 126 -5.09 0.29 11.52
N TYR A 127 -6.24 0.30 10.86
CA TYR A 127 -7.31 1.28 11.07
C TYR A 127 -8.42 0.74 11.99
N SER A 128 -8.40 -0.54 12.35
CA SER A 128 -9.38 -1.14 13.25
C SER A 128 -9.13 -0.69 14.70
N LEU A 129 -10.21 -0.33 15.40
CA LEU A 129 -10.17 0.16 16.78
C LEU A 129 -10.43 -0.95 17.81
N PHE A 130 -11.25 -1.94 17.44
CA PHE A 130 -11.76 -2.94 18.40
C PHE A 130 -11.37 -4.37 18.06
N SER A 131 -10.60 -4.61 17.00
CA SER A 131 -10.06 -5.93 16.67
C SER A 131 -8.98 -6.35 17.68
N LYS A 132 -9.04 -7.59 18.19
CA LYS A 132 -8.10 -8.13 19.20
C LYS A 132 -6.68 -8.44 18.67
N GLY A 133 -6.40 -8.14 17.41
CA GLY A 133 -5.07 -8.28 16.84
C GLY A 133 -4.93 -7.51 15.54
N ILE A 134 -3.83 -6.78 15.42
CA ILE A 134 -3.28 -6.35 14.14
C ILE A 134 -2.50 -7.57 13.63
N LEU A 135 -3.04 -8.32 12.68
CA LEU A 135 -2.14 -9.07 11.82
C LEU A 135 -1.60 -8.02 10.87
N GLY A 136 -0.31 -7.70 11.02
CA GLY A 136 0.41 -7.01 9.98
C GLY A 136 0.43 -7.93 8.77
N THR A 137 -0.65 -7.98 8.00
CA THR A 137 -0.59 -8.36 6.61
C THR A 137 0.13 -7.21 5.91
N ARG A 138 1.44 -7.10 6.14
CA ARG A 138 2.27 -6.95 4.96
C ARG A 138 1.89 -8.17 4.14
N GLU A 139 1.22 -7.97 3.01
CA GLU A 139 1.52 -8.81 1.86
C GLU A 139 3.02 -8.64 1.63
N LEU A 140 3.84 -9.37 2.38
CA LEU A 140 5.15 -9.76 1.91
C LEU A 140 4.81 -10.78 0.83
N VAL A 141 4.57 -10.23 -0.36
CA VAL A 141 4.28 -10.96 -1.59
C VAL A 141 2.93 -11.67 -1.55
N MET A 142 1.90 -10.98 -2.07
CA MET A 142 0.90 -11.68 -2.85
C MET A 142 1.70 -12.47 -3.90
N SER A 143 1.72 -13.80 -3.80
CA SER A 143 2.18 -14.63 -4.90
C SER A 143 1.19 -14.39 -6.02
N ARG A 144 1.40 -13.28 -6.76
CA ARG A 144 0.93 -13.17 -8.12
C ARG A 144 1.41 -14.48 -8.72
N GLN A 145 0.44 -15.29 -9.14
CA GLN A 145 0.68 -16.21 -10.25
C GLN A 145 1.68 -15.53 -11.14
N HIS A 146 2.82 -16.18 -11.30
CA HIS A 146 4.01 -15.74 -11.98
C HIS A 146 3.62 -15.13 -13.34
N THR A 147 3.14 -13.89 -13.37
CA THR A 147 3.54 -12.97 -14.39
C THR A 147 4.98 -12.74 -14.02
N GLU A 148 5.83 -13.57 -14.62
CA GLU A 148 7.16 -13.15 -15.03
C GLU A 148 7.00 -11.75 -15.61
N THR A 149 7.02 -10.73 -14.76
CA THR A 149 7.72 -9.52 -15.10
C THR A 149 9.13 -10.02 -15.32
N GLN A 150 9.42 -10.39 -16.57
CA GLN A 150 10.74 -10.37 -17.16
C GLN A 150 11.31 -9.00 -16.78
N HIS A 151 11.90 -8.91 -15.59
CA HIS A 151 12.75 -7.79 -15.28
C HIS A 151 13.91 -7.98 -16.23
N ASP A 152 14.02 -7.08 -17.19
CA ASP A 152 15.18 -7.05 -18.04
C ASP A 152 16.38 -6.76 -17.15
N PHE A 153 17.19 -7.80 -16.89
CA PHE A 153 18.36 -7.71 -16.02
C PHE A 153 19.31 -6.59 -16.47
N LEU A 154 19.33 -6.28 -17.76
CA LEU A 154 20.12 -5.18 -18.31
C LEU A 154 19.55 -3.81 -17.91
N ALA A 155 18.23 -3.63 -18.00
CA ALA A 155 17.59 -2.39 -17.59
C ALA A 155 17.80 -2.14 -16.09
N LEU A 156 17.65 -3.18 -15.26
CA LEU A 156 17.87 -3.07 -13.83
C LEU A 156 19.33 -2.78 -13.48
N ALA A 157 20.28 -3.40 -14.18
CA ALA A 157 21.70 -3.11 -14.01
C ALA A 157 22.04 -1.67 -14.41
N ASN A 158 21.43 -1.14 -15.48
CA ASN A 158 21.61 0.24 -15.91
C ASN A 158 21.13 1.24 -14.87
N ASP A 159 20.00 0.99 -14.20
CA ASP A 159 19.54 1.81 -13.07
C ASP A 159 20.61 1.85 -11.96
N PHE A 160 21.16 0.69 -11.60
CA PHE A 160 22.23 0.63 -10.60
C PHE A 160 23.50 1.37 -11.04
N ILE A 161 23.88 1.28 -12.32
CA ILE A 161 25.02 2.04 -12.88
C ILE A 161 24.75 3.54 -12.83
N GLU A 162 23.54 3.99 -13.17
CA GLU A 162 23.14 5.41 -13.11
C GLU A 162 23.31 5.97 -11.69
N TYR A 163 22.96 5.17 -10.68
CA TYR A 163 23.16 5.53 -9.27
C TYR A 163 24.55 5.15 -8.71
N SER A 164 25.51 4.79 -9.57
CA SER A 164 26.89 4.39 -9.20
C SER A 164 26.97 3.22 -8.22
N GLN A 165 25.95 2.38 -8.18
CA GLN A 165 25.85 1.15 -7.38
C GLN A 165 26.44 -0.03 -8.17
N LEU A 166 27.74 0.06 -8.47
CA LEU A 166 28.41 -0.86 -9.42
C LEU A 166 28.46 -2.31 -8.93
N GLU A 167 28.60 -2.54 -7.62
CA GLU A 167 28.58 -3.90 -7.05
C GLU A 167 27.21 -4.55 -7.21
N GLN A 168 26.14 -3.79 -6.99
CA GLN A 168 24.76 -4.23 -7.17
C GLN A 168 24.44 -4.47 -8.66
N ALA A 169 24.96 -3.62 -9.55
CA ALA A 169 24.86 -3.84 -10.99
C ALA A 169 25.54 -5.15 -11.41
N MET A 170 26.74 -5.45 -10.89
CA MET A 170 27.42 -6.72 -11.13
C MET A 170 26.63 -7.92 -10.59
N ASP A 171 26.08 -7.84 -9.37
CA ASP A 171 25.24 -8.89 -8.79
C ASP A 171 24.02 -9.23 -9.68
N VAL A 172 23.35 -8.19 -10.19
CA VAL A 172 22.17 -8.33 -11.05
C VAL A 172 22.52 -8.97 -12.38
N LEU A 173 23.60 -8.53 -13.03
CA LEU A 173 24.05 -9.09 -14.31
C LEU A 173 24.51 -10.54 -14.15
N GLU A 174 25.27 -10.86 -13.11
CA GLU A 174 25.69 -12.24 -12.81
C GLU A 174 24.49 -13.16 -12.58
N THR A 175 23.48 -12.66 -11.88
CA THR A 175 22.22 -13.39 -11.67
C THR A 175 21.49 -13.58 -13.00
N GLY A 176 21.41 -12.54 -13.83
CA GLY A 176 20.78 -12.58 -15.15
C GLY A 176 21.44 -13.58 -16.10
N ILE A 177 22.77 -13.64 -16.13
CA ILE A 177 23.53 -14.58 -16.96
C ILE A 177 23.30 -16.03 -16.52
N ASN A 178 23.18 -16.29 -15.22
CA ASN A 178 22.86 -17.63 -14.70
C ASN A 178 21.41 -18.08 -15.00
N LEU A 179 20.49 -17.15 -15.25
CA LEU A 179 19.08 -17.44 -15.54
C LEU A 179 18.78 -17.44 -17.04
N HIS A 180 19.51 -16.64 -17.82
CA HIS A 180 19.33 -16.46 -19.26
C HIS A 180 20.68 -16.56 -19.97
N HIS A 181 21.09 -17.79 -20.28
CA HIS A 181 22.41 -18.07 -20.86
C HIS A 181 22.57 -17.53 -22.28
N ASP A 182 21.47 -17.36 -23.03
CA ASP A 182 21.43 -16.93 -24.43
C ASP A 182 21.46 -15.40 -24.62
N ARG A 183 21.84 -14.65 -23.58
CA ARG A 183 21.87 -13.18 -23.59
C ARG A 183 23.30 -12.63 -23.58
N PRO A 184 23.91 -12.39 -24.77
CA PRO A 184 25.28 -11.88 -24.87
C PRO A 184 25.40 -10.43 -24.40
N ASP A 185 24.33 -9.66 -24.47
CA ASP A 185 24.25 -8.28 -24.01
C ASP A 185 24.51 -8.14 -22.50
N LEU A 186 24.06 -9.10 -21.70
CA LEU A 186 24.35 -9.15 -20.26
C LEU A 186 25.82 -9.48 -19.98
N GLN A 187 26.41 -10.37 -20.77
CA GLN A 187 27.82 -10.74 -20.65
C GLN A 187 28.71 -9.53 -20.96
N LEU A 188 28.42 -8.82 -22.06
CA LEU A 188 29.10 -7.58 -22.46
C LEU A 188 29.07 -6.52 -21.36
N ALA A 189 27.88 -6.20 -20.84
CA ALA A 189 27.73 -5.21 -19.77
C ALA A 189 28.52 -5.59 -18.51
N LEU A 190 28.54 -6.89 -18.15
CA LEU A 190 29.29 -7.38 -17.00
C LEU A 190 30.81 -7.28 -17.23
N LEU A 191 31.30 -7.61 -18.43
CA LEU A 191 32.71 -7.48 -18.80
C LEU A 191 33.18 -6.03 -18.75
N GLU A 192 32.36 -5.08 -19.22
CA GLU A 192 32.64 -3.64 -19.11
C GLU A 192 32.76 -3.20 -17.64
N LEU A 193 31.88 -3.68 -16.77
CA LEU A 193 31.94 -3.38 -15.33
C LEU A 193 33.18 -3.98 -14.68
N TYR A 194 33.57 -5.22 -15.00
CA TYR A 194 34.82 -5.79 -14.50
C TYR A 194 36.04 -5.00 -14.95
N LYS A 195 36.06 -4.56 -16.21
CA LYS A 195 37.15 -3.77 -16.77
C LYS A 195 37.27 -2.39 -16.10
N SER A 196 36.13 -1.72 -15.87
CA SER A 196 36.08 -0.37 -15.29
C SER A 196 36.37 -0.35 -13.79
N THR A 197 35.92 -1.36 -13.06
CA THR A 197 36.17 -1.53 -11.61
C THR A 197 37.50 -2.21 -11.30
N LYS A 198 38.16 -2.80 -12.31
CA LYS A 198 39.37 -3.61 -12.18
C LYS A 198 39.23 -4.78 -11.19
N ASN A 199 38.02 -5.30 -11.02
CA ASN A 199 37.73 -6.37 -10.06
C ASN A 199 38.12 -7.76 -10.61
N ARG A 200 39.43 -8.03 -10.62
CA ARG A 200 40.01 -9.26 -11.18
C ARG A 200 39.57 -10.52 -10.44
N GLU A 201 39.50 -10.47 -9.11
CA GLU A 201 39.16 -11.63 -8.28
C GLU A 201 37.74 -12.10 -8.57
N ARG A 202 36.78 -11.17 -8.58
CA ARG A 202 35.38 -11.45 -8.90
C ARG A 202 35.20 -11.97 -10.33
N PHE A 203 35.91 -11.38 -11.30
CA PHE A 203 35.96 -11.87 -12.67
C PHE A 203 36.44 -13.33 -12.75
N GLN A 204 37.53 -13.69 -12.07
CA GLN A 204 38.07 -15.06 -12.10
C GLN A 204 37.09 -16.08 -11.51
N ILE A 205 36.50 -15.76 -10.37
CA ILE A 205 35.51 -16.62 -9.69
C ILE A 205 34.31 -16.86 -10.60
N ASN A 206 33.73 -15.79 -11.15
CA ASN A 206 32.52 -15.90 -11.96
C ASN A 206 32.77 -16.51 -13.34
N ARG A 207 33.94 -16.25 -13.96
CA ARG A 207 34.34 -16.95 -15.19
C ARG A 207 34.39 -18.46 -14.99
N GLN A 208 34.99 -18.93 -13.89
CA GLN A 208 35.03 -20.36 -13.58
C GLN A 208 33.62 -20.90 -13.34
N ARG A 209 32.81 -20.20 -12.54
CA ARG A 209 31.43 -20.57 -12.24
C ARG A 209 30.56 -20.70 -13.50
N PHE A 210 30.67 -19.76 -14.45
CA PHE A 210 29.91 -19.80 -15.69
C PHE A 210 30.36 -20.94 -16.60
N SER A 211 31.67 -21.18 -16.68
CA SER A 211 32.23 -22.33 -17.39
C SER A 211 31.74 -23.67 -16.81
N ASP A 212 31.73 -23.80 -15.48
CA ASP A 212 31.26 -25.00 -14.78
C ASP A 212 29.73 -25.23 -14.97
N SER A 213 28.98 -24.14 -15.17
CA SER A 213 27.53 -24.16 -15.41
C SER A 213 27.17 -24.40 -16.89
N GLY A 214 28.16 -24.58 -17.77
CA GLY A 214 27.95 -24.84 -19.20
C GLY A 214 27.51 -23.62 -20.01
N ILE A 215 27.73 -22.40 -19.50
CA ILE A 215 27.47 -21.17 -20.25
C ILE A 215 28.59 -20.97 -21.27
N VAL A 216 28.20 -20.70 -22.53
CA VAL A 216 29.17 -20.41 -23.59
C VAL A 216 29.73 -19.01 -23.34
N LEU A 217 31.03 -18.95 -23.08
CA LEU A 217 31.76 -17.70 -22.88
C LEU A 217 32.34 -17.25 -24.22
N ASP A 218 31.94 -16.07 -24.68
CA ASP A 218 32.41 -15.50 -25.95
C ASP A 218 33.88 -15.06 -25.90
N SER A 219 34.46 -14.74 -27.06
CA SER A 219 35.87 -14.35 -27.21
C SER A 219 36.28 -13.16 -26.34
N GLU A 220 35.34 -12.30 -25.97
CA GLU A 220 35.54 -11.12 -25.13
C GLU A 220 35.97 -11.48 -23.69
N TRP A 221 35.55 -12.64 -23.18
CA TRP A 221 36.01 -13.15 -21.89
C TRP A 221 37.50 -13.53 -21.93
N LEU A 222 37.99 -14.02 -23.07
CA LEU A 222 39.41 -14.31 -23.28
C LEU A 222 40.22 -13.02 -23.40
N GLU A 223 39.70 -12.02 -24.12
CA GLU A 223 40.33 -10.70 -24.21
C GLU A 223 40.46 -10.02 -22.85
N LEU A 224 39.42 -10.07 -22.02
CA LEU A 224 39.48 -9.49 -20.68
C LEU A 224 40.43 -10.27 -19.75
N ALA A 225 40.52 -11.59 -19.89
CA ALA A 225 41.51 -12.38 -19.18
C ALA A 225 42.94 -11.96 -19.55
N ASN A 226 43.23 -11.80 -20.84
CA ASN A 226 44.52 -11.32 -21.34
C ASN A 226 44.82 -9.89 -20.84
N TYR A 227 43.81 -9.02 -20.76
CA TYR A 227 43.97 -7.66 -20.19
C TYR A 227 44.39 -7.71 -18.71
N PHE A 228 43.77 -8.57 -17.90
CA PHE A 228 44.15 -8.72 -16.48
C PHE A 228 45.50 -9.41 -16.28
N GLU A 229 45.92 -10.27 -17.21
CA GLU A 229 47.26 -10.89 -17.22
C GLU A 229 48.35 -9.92 -17.70
N GLY A 230 48.05 -9.06 -18.67
CA GLY A 230 48.98 -8.03 -19.17
C GLY A 230 49.26 -6.90 -18.18
N GLN A 231 48.41 -6.69 -17.16
CA GLN A 231 48.64 -5.75 -16.07
C GLN A 231 49.54 -6.28 -14.96
N THR A 232 49.97 -7.56 -15.02
CA THR A 232 50.93 -8.15 -14.08
C THR A 232 52.39 -8.05 -14.51
N SER A 233 52.73 -7.14 -15.44
CA SER A 233 54.12 -6.76 -15.78
C SER A 233 54.50 -5.42 -15.18
#